data_AF-A0A950K580-F1
#
_entry.id   AF-A0A950K580-F1
#
_cell.length_a   1.000
_cell.length_b   1.000
_cell.length_c   1.000
_cell.angle_alpha   90.00
_cell.angle_beta   90.00
_cell.angle_gamma   90.00
#
_symmetry.space_group_name_H-M   'P 1'
#
loop_
_entity.id
_entity.type
_entity.pdbx_description
1 polymer ?
#
loop_
_entity_poly.entity_id
_entity_poly.type
_entity_poly.pdbx_seq_one_letter_code
_entity_poly.pdbx_strand_id
1 'polypeptide(L)'
;MRTPIIGVLLLLSACGGGSEADAKKDRAASMATWALLFPLDGAEVRLPLKEMNVLLFKDEEVASKNPVVFEIQGDGVSLFGQIPPANNPGYDEKWEKLIGATLTVKPSGEFHHDAVESRLALPGKPEVKVLSGTLTPESTSGKWSGSEGNKTLKGKFSLLLSDGRRIEGTFAVHAITWG
;
A
#
# COMPACT_ATOMS: atom_id res chain seq x y z
N MET A 1 20.77 42.85 -51.73
CA MET A 1 19.69 41.86 -51.54
C MET A 1 20.31 40.55 -51.09
N ARG A 2 19.67 39.90 -50.10
CA ARG A 2 19.90 38.53 -49.57
C ARG A 2 20.89 38.38 -48.40
N THR A 3 20.34 38.62 -47.22
CA THR A 3 20.67 37.99 -45.93
C THR A 3 20.57 36.45 -46.02
N PRO A 4 21.44 35.68 -45.34
CA PRO A 4 21.10 34.36 -44.83
C PRO A 4 21.12 34.38 -43.29
N ILE A 5 19.93 34.35 -42.68
CA ILE A 5 19.37 33.20 -41.94
C ILE A 5 20.17 32.88 -40.67
N ILE A 6 19.69 33.46 -39.57
CA ILE A 6 19.96 33.07 -38.19
C ILE A 6 19.42 31.64 -38.02
N GLY A 7 20.34 30.68 -37.83
CA GLY A 7 19.98 29.33 -37.41
C GLY A 7 19.48 29.36 -35.97
N VAL A 8 18.16 29.33 -35.80
CA VAL A 8 17.52 29.10 -34.51
C VAL A 8 17.88 27.68 -34.07
N LEU A 9 18.79 27.55 -33.10
CA LEU A 9 19.02 26.32 -32.37
C LEU A 9 17.76 26.05 -31.54
N LEU A 10 16.89 25.16 -32.04
CA LEU A 10 15.76 24.61 -31.29
C LEU A 10 16.32 23.76 -30.15
N LEU A 11 16.43 24.35 -28.96
CA LEU A 11 16.56 23.65 -27.69
C LEU A 11 15.29 22.82 -27.47
N LEU A 12 15.37 21.53 -27.81
CA LEU A 12 14.38 20.53 -27.43
C LEU A 12 14.49 20.30 -25.91
N SER A 13 13.75 21.11 -25.16
CA SER A 13 13.51 20.89 -23.74
C SER A 13 12.57 19.69 -23.54
N ALA A 14 13.13 18.61 -23.00
CA ALA A 14 12.55 17.73 -21.99
C ALA A 14 11.06 17.32 -22.09
N CYS A 15 10.82 16.09 -22.55
CA CYS A 15 9.77 15.23 -21.97
C CYS A 15 10.49 14.10 -21.21
N GLY A 16 10.78 14.36 -19.93
CA GLY A 16 11.46 13.44 -19.03
C GLY A 16 10.57 12.26 -18.63
N GLY A 17 10.49 11.25 -19.49
CA GLY A 17 10.18 9.89 -19.06
C GLY A 17 11.38 9.37 -18.26
N GLY A 18 11.22 9.21 -16.94
CA GLY A 18 12.29 8.63 -16.11
C GLY A 18 12.62 7.22 -16.57
N SER A 19 13.89 6.84 -16.51
CA SER A 19 14.35 5.53 -16.95
C SER A 19 13.89 4.42 -16.00
N GLU A 20 13.88 3.18 -16.45
CA GLU A 20 13.65 2.00 -15.59
C GLU A 20 14.61 1.96 -14.39
N ALA A 21 15.84 2.44 -14.58
CA ALA A 21 16.83 2.58 -13.51
C ALA A 21 16.39 3.59 -12.45
N ASP A 22 15.76 4.70 -12.85
CA ASP A 22 15.20 5.69 -11.92
C ASP A 22 14.04 5.10 -11.13
N ALA A 23 13.13 4.38 -11.80
CA ALA A 23 12.01 3.70 -11.13
C ALA A 23 12.49 2.70 -10.08
N LYS A 24 13.50 1.88 -10.42
CA LYS A 24 14.11 0.92 -9.48
C LYS A 24 14.76 1.60 -8.29
N LYS A 25 15.49 2.70 -8.52
CA LYS A 25 16.13 3.49 -7.45
C LYS A 25 15.08 4.12 -6.53
N ASP A 26 14.05 4.72 -7.10
CA ASP A 26 12.96 5.35 -6.36
C ASP A 26 12.17 4.32 -5.53
N ARG A 27 11.94 3.12 -6.09
CA ARG A 27 11.35 1.99 -5.36
C ARG A 27 12.22 1.56 -4.19
N ALA A 28 13.51 1.31 -4.40
CA ALA A 28 14.40 0.89 -3.34
C ALA A 28 14.45 1.90 -2.17
N ALA A 29 14.48 3.20 -2.49
CA ALA A 29 14.41 4.25 -1.48
C ALA A 29 13.07 4.26 -0.72
N SER A 30 11.96 4.02 -1.42
CA SER A 30 10.62 3.98 -0.83
C SER A 30 10.42 2.74 0.06
N MET A 31 10.88 1.58 -0.40
CA MET A 31 10.83 0.30 0.33
C MET A 31 11.44 0.39 1.72
N ALA A 32 12.54 1.13 1.87
CA ALA A 32 13.16 1.34 3.18
C ALA A 32 12.22 2.02 4.19
N THR A 33 11.22 2.78 3.71
CA THR A 33 10.24 3.49 4.53
C THR A 33 9.01 2.65 4.86
N TRP A 34 8.73 1.59 4.11
CA TRP A 34 7.51 0.80 4.27
C TRP A 34 7.54 -0.06 5.53
N ALA A 35 6.64 0.23 6.46
CA ALA A 35 6.58 -0.43 7.75
C ALA A 35 5.24 -0.17 8.46
N LEU A 36 4.92 -1.02 9.44
CA LEU A 36 4.11 -0.63 10.60
C LEU A 36 5.04 -0.02 11.66
N LEU A 37 4.66 1.14 12.18
CA LEU A 37 5.38 1.87 13.23
C LEU A 37 4.44 2.14 14.41
N PHE A 38 4.79 1.64 15.59
CA PHE A 38 3.96 1.79 16.78
C PHE A 38 4.78 1.67 18.08
N PRO A 39 4.35 2.32 19.17
CA PRO A 39 4.94 2.11 20.49
C PRO A 39 4.52 0.75 21.05
N LEU A 40 5.47 0.01 21.63
CA LEU A 40 5.23 -1.18 22.43
C LEU A 40 6.21 -1.23 23.59
N ASP A 41 5.70 -1.37 24.82
CA ASP A 41 6.51 -1.51 26.04
C ASP A 41 7.57 -0.40 26.21
N GLY A 42 7.25 0.82 25.79
CA GLY A 42 8.13 1.99 25.88
C GLY A 42 9.17 2.14 24.76
N ALA A 43 9.20 1.22 23.78
CA ALA A 43 10.05 1.31 22.60
C ALA A 43 9.21 1.51 21.33
N GLU A 44 9.78 2.18 20.31
CA GLU A 44 9.20 2.18 18.97
C GLU A 44 9.52 0.87 18.26
N VAL A 45 8.48 0.16 17.82
CA VAL A 45 8.59 -1.05 17.02
C VAL A 45 8.39 -0.68 15.55
N ARG A 46 9.28 -1.21 14.71
CA ARG A 46 9.21 -1.13 13.25
C ARG A 46 9.09 -2.54 12.67
N LEU A 47 7.96 -2.86 12.05
CA LEU A 47 7.76 -4.10 11.30
C LEU A 47 7.79 -3.80 9.79
N PRO A 48 8.82 -4.21 9.04
CA PRO A 48 8.93 -3.91 7.62
C PRO A 48 7.80 -4.50 6.78
N LEU A 49 7.26 -3.71 5.85
CA LEU A 49 6.25 -4.14 4.90
C LEU A 49 6.84 -4.30 3.49
N LYS A 50 6.27 -5.22 2.72
CA LYS A 50 6.62 -5.45 1.31
C LYS A 50 5.60 -4.77 0.40
N GLU A 51 4.33 -5.14 0.52
CA GLU A 51 3.26 -4.65 -0.36
C GLU A 51 1.88 -4.90 0.25
N MET A 52 0.89 -4.21 -0.31
CA MET A 52 -0.54 -4.38 -0.08
C MET A 52 -1.15 -4.85 -1.40
N ASN A 53 -1.52 -6.11 -1.47
CA ASN A 53 -2.17 -6.74 -2.60
C ASN A 53 -3.68 -6.56 -2.48
N VAL A 54 -4.32 -5.93 -3.48
CA VAL A 54 -5.76 -5.70 -3.50
C VAL A 54 -6.38 -6.53 -4.62
N LEU A 55 -7.28 -7.45 -4.26
CA LEU A 55 -7.95 -8.32 -5.23
C LEU A 55 -9.26 -7.70 -5.69
N LEU A 56 -9.31 -7.33 -6.95
CA LEU A 56 -10.44 -6.70 -7.61
C LEU A 56 -11.42 -7.74 -8.18
N PHE A 57 -12.69 -7.38 -8.23
CA PHE A 57 -13.66 -8.12 -9.03
C PHE A 57 -13.51 -7.73 -10.51
N LYS A 58 -13.64 -8.70 -11.42
CA LYS A 58 -13.70 -8.46 -12.86
C LYS A 58 -15.01 -7.79 -13.28
N ASP A 59 -16.10 -8.13 -12.60
CA ASP A 59 -17.43 -7.60 -12.87
C ASP A 59 -17.67 -6.30 -12.09
N GLU A 60 -17.98 -5.21 -12.81
CA GLU A 60 -18.17 -3.88 -12.24
C GLU A 60 -19.43 -3.79 -11.35
N GLU A 61 -20.49 -4.52 -11.68
CA GLU A 61 -21.71 -4.54 -10.87
C GLU A 61 -21.43 -5.21 -9.52
N VAL A 62 -20.71 -6.34 -9.55
CA VAL A 62 -20.24 -7.03 -8.33
C VAL A 62 -19.30 -6.13 -7.54
N ALA A 63 -18.34 -5.46 -8.21
CA ALA A 63 -17.39 -4.55 -7.57
C ALA A 63 -18.06 -3.37 -6.87
N SER A 64 -19.19 -2.87 -7.40
CA SER A 64 -19.93 -1.74 -6.84
C SER A 64 -20.70 -2.08 -5.55
N LYS A 65 -21.00 -3.37 -5.35
CA LYS A 65 -21.83 -3.86 -4.23
C LYS A 65 -21.05 -4.59 -3.15
N ASN A 66 -19.87 -5.12 -3.49
CA ASN A 66 -19.10 -5.98 -2.59
C ASN A 66 -17.76 -5.32 -2.21
N PRO A 67 -17.34 -5.45 -0.93
CA PRO A 67 -16.02 -4.99 -0.54
C PRO A 67 -14.94 -5.82 -1.24
N VAL A 68 -13.92 -5.16 -1.77
CA VAL A 68 -12.73 -5.84 -2.27
C VAL A 68 -11.82 -6.21 -1.12
N VAL A 69 -11.09 -7.32 -1.24
CA VAL A 69 -10.20 -7.80 -0.19
C VAL A 69 -8.78 -7.32 -0.44
N PHE A 70 -8.01 -7.21 0.64
CA PHE A 70 -6.59 -6.94 0.56
C PHE A 70 -5.79 -7.84 1.48
N GLU A 71 -4.53 -8.05 1.13
CA GLU A 71 -3.50 -8.65 1.98
C GLU A 71 -2.29 -7.72 2.05
N ILE A 72 -1.88 -7.33 3.25
CA ILE A 72 -0.60 -6.66 3.48
C ILE A 72 0.41 -7.70 3.94
N GLN A 73 1.52 -7.79 3.21
CA GLN A 73 2.61 -8.70 3.52
C GLN A 73 3.85 -7.93 3.96
N GLY A 74 4.62 -8.53 4.87
CA GLY A 74 5.86 -7.96 5.39
C GLY A 74 6.70 -9.02 6.09
N ASP A 75 7.88 -8.63 6.55
CA ASP A 75 8.65 -9.50 7.42
C ASP A 75 8.00 -9.55 8.81
N GLY A 76 7.49 -10.73 9.19
CA GLY A 76 6.70 -10.88 10.41
C GLY A 76 5.31 -10.22 10.36
N VAL A 77 4.78 -9.88 9.18
CA VAL A 77 3.46 -9.25 9.02
C VAL A 77 2.67 -9.96 7.93
N SER A 78 1.44 -10.35 8.27
CA SER A 78 0.39 -10.72 7.32
C SER A 78 -0.90 -10.10 7.84
N LEU A 79 -1.54 -9.21 7.09
CA LEU A 79 -2.82 -8.61 7.45
C LEU A 79 -3.81 -8.77 6.32
N PHE A 80 -4.89 -9.48 6.58
CA PHE A 80 -6.03 -9.60 5.67
C PHE A 80 -7.12 -8.59 6.03
N GLY A 81 -7.74 -7.98 5.02
CA GLY A 81 -8.77 -6.99 5.25
C GLY A 81 -9.66 -6.71 4.05
N GLN A 82 -10.49 -5.69 4.20
CA GLN A 82 -11.53 -5.31 3.25
C GLN A 82 -11.56 -3.79 3.03
N ILE A 83 -11.74 -3.41 1.78
CA ILE A 83 -11.99 -2.04 1.33
C ILE A 83 -13.49 -1.93 1.03
N PRO A 84 -14.19 -0.93 1.58
CA PRO A 84 -15.60 -0.69 1.26
C PRO A 84 -15.82 -0.47 -0.24
N PRO A 85 -16.96 -0.91 -0.82
CA PRO A 85 -17.24 -0.77 -2.25
C PRO A 85 -17.08 0.66 -2.78
N ALA A 86 -17.55 1.64 -2.00
CA ALA A 86 -17.48 3.07 -2.33
C ALA A 86 -16.03 3.60 -2.51
N ASN A 87 -15.06 2.92 -1.90
CA ASN A 87 -13.65 3.32 -1.89
C ASN A 87 -12.79 2.42 -2.78
N ASN A 88 -13.39 1.53 -3.57
CA ASN A 88 -12.64 0.63 -4.45
C ASN A 88 -11.74 1.43 -5.43
N PRO A 89 -10.41 1.20 -5.42
CA PRO A 89 -9.48 1.91 -6.29
C PRO A 89 -9.66 1.54 -7.78
N GLY A 90 -10.20 0.35 -8.07
CA GLY A 90 -10.36 -0.18 -9.42
C GLY A 90 -9.03 -0.45 -10.15
N TYR A 91 -9.11 -0.94 -11.40
CA TYR A 91 -7.94 -1.25 -12.23
C TYR A 91 -7.12 0.00 -12.59
N ASP A 92 -7.74 1.18 -12.57
CA ASP A 92 -7.07 2.47 -12.75
C ASP A 92 -6.20 2.89 -11.55
N GLU A 93 -6.14 2.08 -10.48
CA GLU A 93 -5.33 2.34 -9.28
C GLU A 93 -5.61 3.73 -8.67
N LYS A 94 -6.88 4.10 -8.52
CA LYS A 94 -7.33 5.38 -7.91
C LYS A 94 -7.17 5.35 -6.39
N TRP A 95 -5.94 5.19 -5.92
CA TRP A 95 -5.56 5.06 -4.50
C TRP A 95 -6.04 6.24 -3.64
N GLU A 96 -6.21 7.41 -4.25
CA GLU A 96 -6.72 8.62 -3.59
C GLU A 96 -8.13 8.44 -3.03
N LYS A 97 -8.93 7.50 -3.58
CA LYS A 97 -10.25 7.14 -3.03
C LYS A 97 -10.19 6.52 -1.63
N LEU A 98 -9.05 5.98 -1.24
CA LEU A 98 -8.86 5.37 0.07
C LEU A 98 -8.55 6.40 1.16
N ILE A 99 -8.20 7.64 0.79
CA ILE A 99 -7.83 8.67 1.77
C ILE A 99 -9.04 9.03 2.63
N GLY A 100 -8.87 8.93 3.95
CA GLY A 100 -9.91 9.11 4.96
C GLY A 100 -10.89 7.94 5.07
N ALA A 101 -10.80 6.93 4.20
CA ALA A 101 -11.63 5.74 4.30
C ALA A 101 -11.14 4.83 5.43
N THR A 102 -12.08 4.18 6.13
CA THR A 102 -11.74 3.14 7.10
C THR A 102 -11.75 1.78 6.39
N LEU A 103 -10.58 1.17 6.27
CA LEU A 103 -10.42 -0.19 5.78
C LEU A 103 -10.45 -1.14 6.98
N THR A 104 -11.19 -2.24 6.88
CA THR A 104 -11.31 -3.20 7.98
C THR A 104 -10.19 -4.24 7.89
N VAL A 105 -9.51 -4.51 9.00
CA VAL A 105 -8.62 -5.66 9.16
C VAL A 105 -9.39 -6.77 9.88
N LYS A 106 -9.36 -7.97 9.30
CA LYS A 106 -10.10 -9.15 9.78
C LYS A 106 -9.12 -10.20 10.30
N PRO A 107 -9.55 -11.14 11.16
CA PRO A 107 -8.66 -12.18 11.68
C PRO A 107 -8.20 -13.15 10.59
N SER A 108 -9.06 -13.40 9.61
CA SER A 108 -8.76 -14.23 8.45
C SER A 108 -9.73 -13.98 7.29
N GLY A 109 -9.39 -14.54 6.13
CA GLY A 109 -10.26 -14.65 4.98
C GLY A 109 -9.58 -15.42 3.84
N GLU A 110 -10.07 -15.21 2.63
CA GLU A 110 -9.57 -15.85 1.42
C GLU A 110 -8.98 -14.81 0.47
N PHE A 111 -7.77 -15.05 -0.02
CA PHE A 111 -7.08 -14.25 -1.03
C PHE A 111 -6.59 -15.19 -2.12
N HIS A 112 -7.05 -15.04 -3.37
CA HIS A 112 -6.76 -15.98 -4.47
C HIS A 112 -7.02 -17.47 -4.17
N HIS A 113 -8.08 -17.78 -3.41
CA HIS A 113 -8.41 -19.15 -2.95
C HIS A 113 -7.53 -19.71 -1.83
N ASP A 114 -6.52 -18.96 -1.39
CA ASP A 114 -5.72 -19.31 -0.24
C ASP A 114 -6.30 -18.69 1.03
N ALA A 115 -6.36 -19.50 2.09
CA ALA A 115 -6.72 -19.01 3.41
C ALA A 115 -5.58 -18.16 3.98
N VAL A 116 -5.88 -16.90 4.29
CA VAL A 116 -4.93 -15.95 4.88
C VAL A 116 -5.34 -15.65 6.33
N GLU A 117 -4.40 -15.82 7.26
CA GLU A 117 -4.55 -15.39 8.66
C GLU A 117 -3.79 -14.09 8.91
N SER A 118 -4.43 -13.17 9.63
CA SER A 118 -3.82 -11.93 10.09
C SER A 118 -2.99 -12.17 11.36
N ARG A 119 -1.71 -11.81 11.32
CA ARG A 119 -0.74 -12.08 12.39
C ARG A 119 0.45 -11.13 12.35
N LEU A 120 1.09 -10.97 13.51
CA LEU A 120 2.28 -10.15 13.70
C LEU A 120 3.33 -10.92 14.51
N ALA A 121 4.57 -10.93 14.03
CA ALA A 121 5.74 -11.36 14.79
C ALA A 121 6.36 -10.16 15.50
N LEU A 122 6.03 -9.99 16.78
CA LEU A 122 6.53 -8.88 17.59
C LEU A 122 7.96 -9.16 18.08
N PRO A 123 8.86 -8.15 18.14
CA PRO A 123 10.25 -8.37 18.55
C PRO A 123 10.36 -9.07 19.91
N GLY A 124 11.12 -10.16 19.95
CA GLY A 124 11.36 -10.94 21.17
C GLY A 124 10.13 -11.68 21.73
N LYS A 125 9.03 -11.75 20.99
CA LYS A 125 7.79 -12.44 21.40
C LYS A 125 7.35 -13.46 20.34
N PRO A 126 6.54 -14.47 20.72
CA PRO A 126 5.89 -15.33 19.74
C PRO A 126 5.01 -14.53 18.77
N GLU A 127 4.79 -15.10 17.59
CA GLU A 127 3.80 -14.59 16.65
C GLU A 127 2.41 -14.57 17.31
N VAL A 128 1.68 -13.47 17.09
CA VAL A 128 0.36 -13.25 17.68
C VAL A 128 -0.67 -13.02 16.59
N LYS A 129 -1.87 -13.59 16.76
CA LYS A 129 -2.96 -13.40 15.81
C LYS A 129 -3.58 -12.02 16.00
N VAL A 130 -4.00 -11.41 14.91
CA VAL A 130 -4.82 -10.20 14.93
C VAL A 130 -6.28 -10.65 14.93
N LEU A 131 -7.08 -10.15 15.87
CA LEU A 131 -8.51 -10.48 15.98
C LEU A 131 -9.39 -9.53 15.18
N SER A 132 -9.00 -8.26 15.11
CA SER A 132 -9.70 -7.23 14.35
C SER A 132 -8.83 -5.97 14.25
N GLY A 133 -9.19 -5.05 13.37
CA GLY A 133 -8.59 -3.75 13.35
C GLY A 133 -9.06 -2.88 12.21
N THR A 134 -8.41 -1.73 12.06
CA THR A 134 -8.66 -0.77 11.00
C THR A 134 -7.37 -0.20 10.46
N LEU A 135 -7.40 0.17 9.18
CA LEU A 135 -6.43 1.06 8.54
C LEU A 135 -7.16 2.29 8.04
N THR A 136 -6.56 3.46 8.21
CA THR A 136 -7.09 4.72 7.67
C THR A 136 -5.97 5.40 6.88
N PRO A 137 -5.94 5.26 5.55
CA PRO A 137 -5.01 5.98 4.69
C PRO A 137 -5.24 7.50 4.81
N GLU A 138 -4.15 8.26 4.90
CA GLU A 138 -4.15 9.71 5.08
C GLU A 138 -3.45 10.43 3.91
N SER A 139 -2.53 9.75 3.22
CA SER A 139 -1.87 10.29 2.01
C SER A 139 -1.33 9.20 1.09
N THR A 140 -1.05 9.59 -0.15
CA THR A 140 -0.26 8.82 -1.12
C THR A 140 1.05 9.55 -1.42
N SER A 141 2.09 8.81 -1.77
CA SER A 141 3.33 9.36 -2.31
C SER A 141 3.94 8.41 -3.35
N GLY A 142 5.00 8.83 -4.03
CA GLY A 142 5.61 8.03 -5.09
C GLY A 142 5.02 8.36 -6.46
N LYS A 143 5.74 7.97 -7.50
CA LYS A 143 5.49 8.35 -8.89
C LYS A 143 5.05 7.16 -9.75
N TRP A 144 5.60 5.99 -9.45
CA TRP A 144 5.53 4.81 -10.29
C TRP A 144 4.45 3.86 -9.78
N SER A 145 3.52 3.46 -10.65
CA SER A 145 2.44 2.50 -10.40
C SER A 145 2.85 1.06 -10.75
N GLY A 146 1.97 0.09 -10.49
CA GLY A 146 2.20 -1.33 -10.79
C GLY A 146 3.17 -2.00 -9.81
N SER A 147 3.43 -3.30 -10.02
CA SER A 147 4.18 -4.15 -9.08
C SER A 147 5.61 -3.72 -8.82
N GLU A 148 6.25 -3.07 -9.78
CA GLU A 148 7.60 -2.49 -9.69
C GLU A 148 7.59 -0.99 -9.32
N GLY A 149 6.41 -0.47 -8.95
CA GLY A 149 6.20 0.92 -8.64
C GLY A 149 6.73 1.33 -7.27
N ASN A 150 6.43 2.57 -6.89
CA ASN A 150 6.69 3.08 -5.55
C ASN A 150 5.51 3.88 -4.97
N LYS A 151 4.33 3.79 -5.59
CA LYS A 151 3.10 4.39 -5.06
C LYS A 151 2.80 3.84 -3.67
N THR A 152 3.03 4.66 -2.67
CA THR A 152 2.97 4.31 -1.25
C THR A 152 1.72 4.92 -0.62
N LEU A 153 0.86 4.10 -0.05
CA LEU A 153 -0.19 4.52 0.88
C LEU A 153 0.41 4.71 2.26
N LYS A 154 0.04 5.80 2.92
CA LYS A 154 0.47 6.12 4.29
C LYS A 154 -0.74 6.48 5.12
N GLY A 155 -0.76 6.08 6.39
CA GLY A 155 -1.85 6.43 7.28
C GLY A 155 -1.71 5.83 8.66
N LYS A 156 -2.83 5.65 9.35
CA LYS A 156 -2.91 5.12 10.71
C LYS A 156 -3.53 3.74 10.75
N PHE A 157 -3.22 2.99 11.80
CA PHE A 157 -3.86 1.72 12.09
C PHE A 157 -4.22 1.56 13.56
N SER A 158 -5.19 0.69 13.85
CA SER A 158 -5.49 0.18 15.19
C SER A 158 -5.80 -1.30 15.07
N LEU A 159 -5.07 -2.17 15.78
CA LEU A 159 -5.26 -3.62 15.76
C LEU A 159 -5.51 -4.15 17.18
N LEU A 160 -6.45 -5.06 17.31
CA LEU A 160 -6.68 -5.88 18.50
C LEU A 160 -6.01 -7.23 18.31
N LEU A 161 -5.15 -7.62 19.24
CA LEU A 161 -4.37 -8.87 19.18
C LEU A 161 -5.01 -9.96 20.05
N SER A 162 -4.69 -11.22 19.76
CA SER A 162 -5.27 -12.37 20.46
C SER A 162 -4.86 -12.51 21.92
N ASP A 163 -3.82 -11.78 22.36
CA ASP A 163 -3.41 -11.68 23.75
C ASP A 163 -4.06 -10.51 24.51
N GLY A 164 -5.04 -9.85 23.88
CA GLY A 164 -5.81 -8.76 24.46
C GLY A 164 -5.18 -7.37 24.28
N ARG A 165 -3.95 -7.27 23.77
CA ARG A 165 -3.33 -5.97 23.50
C ARG A 165 -4.01 -5.26 22.33
N ARG A 166 -4.15 -3.94 22.46
CA ARG A 166 -4.44 -3.04 21.35
C ARG A 166 -3.16 -2.32 20.97
N ILE A 167 -2.82 -2.34 19.68
CA ILE A 167 -1.69 -1.59 19.13
C ILE A 167 -2.19 -0.56 18.13
N GLU A 168 -1.63 0.64 18.18
CA GLU A 168 -2.01 1.75 17.32
C GLU A 168 -0.75 2.44 16.82
N GLY A 169 -0.79 2.90 15.58
CA GLY A 169 0.41 3.43 14.96
C GLY A 169 0.18 3.94 13.55
N THR A 170 1.27 4.02 12.79
CA THR A 170 1.26 4.42 11.39
C THR A 170 1.70 3.29 10.49
N PHE A 171 1.19 3.28 9.27
CA PHE A 171 1.64 2.36 8.23
C PHE A 171 2.10 3.14 7.01
N ALA A 172 3.08 2.59 6.31
CA ALA A 172 3.46 2.98 4.96
C ALA A 172 3.65 1.70 4.14
N VAL A 173 2.96 1.58 3.01
CA VAL A 173 3.00 0.37 2.17
C VAL A 173 2.75 0.70 0.72
N HIS A 174 3.39 -0.01 -0.19
CA HIS A 174 3.07 0.05 -1.61
C HIS A 174 1.86 -0.81 -1.94
N ALA A 175 0.83 -0.22 -2.56
CA ALA A 175 -0.37 -0.94 -2.93
C ALA A 175 -0.39 -1.29 -4.42
N ILE A 176 -0.85 -2.50 -4.72
CA ILE A 176 -0.91 -3.09 -6.06
C ILE A 176 -2.29 -3.76 -6.22
N THR A 177 -2.86 -3.70 -7.41
CA THR A 177 -4.12 -4.40 -7.73
C THR A 177 -3.88 -5.70 -8.48
N TRP A 178 -4.75 -6.67 -8.24
CA TRP A 178 -4.81 -7.97 -8.93
C TRP A 178 -6.24 -8.21 -9.39
N GLY A 179 -6.46 -8.87 -10.52
CA GLY A 179 -7.80 -9.14 -11.04
C GLY A 179 -7.81 -10.03 -12.28
#